data_AF-A0A382I8K1-F1
#
_entry.id   AF-A0A382I8K1-F1
#
_cell.length_a   1.000
_cell.length_b   1.000
_cell.length_c   1.000
_cell.angle_alpha   90.00
_cell.angle_beta   90.00
_cell.angle_gamma   90.00
#
_symmetry.space_group_name_H-M   'P 1'
#
loop_
_entity.id
_entity.type
_entity.pdbx_description
1 polymer ?
#
loop_
_entity_poly.entity_id
_entity_poly.type
_entity_poly.pdbx_seq_one_letter_code
_entity_poly.pdbx_strand_id
1 'polypeptide(L)'
;MPKQSLIKKLLERRVPQIIGSYFIAGTTAIFFIDWLVNRYNFPDYYVSLCLFGLVAIIPTVIIISYFHGAPGKDEWTIVEKTIIPINIIFIIVSLLVGYKYEIWIYGFEEETRNYIIHLSSNKENIDSYYGDYSEYFDKETHLILEVEEPLLDSLQTNIIAQLNEDYFSYGIIIESTKSQKIKDIFNQLPHYRSSHNPDSLLKIIKKLKREIYESYNFETEHQIIVSIYQVHDKRNKNVRLGYFCDIEFNDNFQHTSDLFSKDTYDKKDLIEAIVGKLSSTIYSNSIGDKNIGRIIEILEQDLVKIGFNNELTLRKGMTLVSPAKYYWQKDGLERRIEDYELAMDYINRNPMFLLQDDKNGATAEEKKELYGDDGMFRKDYLWALKKMSMGGKTDRQGVSIWNTIYYGMQILDVNQEMGTLVAKVTWEYPPWVKVRINDKIYIKGAFGI
;
A
#
# COMPACT_ATOMS: atom_id res chain seq x y z
N MET A 1 -5.04 47.15 -39.18
CA MET A 1 -3.80 47.02 -38.35
C MET A 1 -3.55 45.53 -38.11
N PRO A 2 -2.34 44.99 -38.32
CA PRO A 2 -2.08 43.57 -38.08
C PRO A 2 -2.22 43.29 -36.57
N LYS A 3 -2.92 42.20 -36.20
CA LYS A 3 -2.95 41.70 -34.81
C LYS A 3 -1.50 41.43 -34.37
N GLN A 4 -0.98 42.19 -33.41
CA GLN A 4 0.27 41.84 -32.74
C GLN A 4 0.13 40.43 -32.16
N SER A 5 1.14 39.58 -32.34
CA SER A 5 1.15 38.25 -31.72
C SER A 5 1.21 38.40 -30.20
N LEU A 6 0.52 37.51 -29.48
CA LEU A 6 0.47 37.52 -28.02
C LEU A 6 1.88 37.45 -27.41
N ILE A 7 2.79 36.70 -28.02
CA ILE A 7 4.20 36.60 -27.65
C ILE A 7 4.92 37.95 -27.75
N LYS A 8 4.72 38.69 -28.86
CA LYS A 8 5.32 40.00 -29.04
C LYS A 8 4.85 40.99 -27.98
N LYS A 9 3.56 40.93 -27.63
CA LYS A 9 2.98 41.75 -26.56
C LYS A 9 3.57 41.42 -25.18
N LEU A 10 3.76 40.14 -24.86
CA LEU A 10 4.39 39.73 -23.59
C LEU A 10 5.85 40.18 -23.49
N LEU A 11 6.60 40.14 -24.61
CA LEU A 11 7.98 40.62 -24.68
C LEU A 11 8.08 42.14 -24.56
N GLU A 12 7.22 42.89 -25.25
CA GLU A 12 7.13 44.35 -25.14
C GLU A 12 6.85 44.80 -23.69
N ARG A 13 6.08 43.99 -22.96
CA ARG A 13 5.75 44.19 -21.54
C ARG A 13 6.73 43.54 -20.57
N ARG A 14 7.85 43.00 -21.07
CA ARG A 14 8.93 42.42 -20.24
C ARG A 14 8.50 41.30 -19.29
N VAL A 15 7.38 40.63 -19.57
CA VAL A 15 6.82 39.58 -18.70
C VAL A 15 7.82 38.44 -18.48
N PRO A 16 8.46 37.87 -19.53
CA PRO A 16 9.45 36.81 -19.33
C PRO A 16 10.68 37.26 -18.53
N GLN A 17 11.14 38.50 -18.72
CA GLN A 17 12.29 39.04 -17.99
C GLN A 17 11.97 39.24 -16.51
N ILE A 18 10.78 39.77 -16.19
CA ILE A 18 10.34 39.96 -14.81
C ILE A 18 10.15 38.61 -14.12
N ILE A 19 9.47 37.65 -14.76
CA ILE A 19 9.32 36.29 -14.24
C ILE A 19 10.68 35.62 -14.05
N GLY A 20 11.59 35.73 -15.03
CA GLY A 20 12.95 35.19 -14.92
C GLY A 20 13.72 35.79 -13.75
N SER A 21 13.69 37.12 -13.59
CA SER A 21 14.31 37.80 -12.45
C SER A 21 13.69 37.40 -11.11
N TYR A 22 12.38 37.21 -11.08
CA TYR A 22 11.65 36.76 -9.90
C TYR A 22 12.08 35.36 -9.47
N PHE A 23 12.23 34.41 -10.40
CA PHE A 23 12.76 33.09 -10.10
C PHE A 23 14.20 33.16 -9.62
N ILE A 24 15.08 33.92 -10.27
CA ILE A 24 16.47 34.06 -9.84
C ILE A 24 16.55 34.60 -8.41
N ALA A 25 15.83 35.70 -8.12
CA ALA A 25 15.81 36.30 -6.79
C ALA A 25 15.18 35.36 -5.75
N GLY A 26 14.08 34.71 -6.09
CA GLY A 26 13.37 33.80 -5.21
C GLY A 26 14.17 32.53 -4.89
N THR A 27 14.81 31.90 -5.88
CA THR A 27 15.71 30.77 -5.66
C THR A 27 16.93 31.18 -4.83
N THR A 28 17.47 32.38 -5.06
CA THR A 28 18.56 32.92 -4.22
C THR A 28 18.11 33.07 -2.76
N ALA A 29 16.89 33.56 -2.53
CA ALA A 29 16.32 33.64 -1.18
C ALA A 29 16.13 32.26 -0.56
N ILE A 30 15.63 31.27 -1.30
CA ILE A 30 15.50 29.89 -0.81
C ILE A 30 16.86 29.33 -0.40
N PHE A 31 17.90 29.46 -1.23
CA PHE A 31 19.25 29.00 -0.88
C PHE A 31 19.82 29.72 0.35
N PHE A 32 19.52 31.00 0.51
CA PHE A 32 19.93 31.74 1.71
C PHE A 32 19.21 31.22 2.97
N ILE A 33 17.91 30.92 2.89
CA ILE A 33 17.14 30.35 4.01
C ILE A 33 17.62 28.93 4.32
N ASP A 34 17.84 28.10 3.30
CA ASP A 34 18.42 26.77 3.46
C ASP A 34 19.80 26.82 4.12
N TRP A 35 20.64 27.77 3.71
CA TRP A 35 21.91 28.02 4.39
C TRP A 35 21.73 28.42 5.86
N LEU A 36 20.74 29.26 6.19
CA LEU A 36 20.44 29.64 7.58
C LEU A 36 19.97 28.46 8.41
N VAL A 37 19.07 27.63 7.86
CA VAL A 37 18.57 26.40 8.48
C VAL A 37 19.74 25.49 8.85
N ASN A 38 20.59 25.16 7.88
CA ASN A 38 21.73 24.28 8.07
C ASN A 38 22.81 24.86 9.01
N ARG A 39 22.97 26.20 9.03
CA ARG A 39 24.04 26.85 9.81
C ARG A 39 23.66 27.16 11.25
N TYR A 40 22.40 27.52 11.49
CA TYR A 40 21.91 28.00 12.79
C TYR A 40 20.88 27.07 13.42
N ASN A 41 20.62 25.91 12.82
CA ASN A 41 19.69 24.90 13.33
C ASN A 41 18.26 25.46 13.48
N PHE A 42 17.84 26.32 12.54
CA PHE A 42 16.45 26.72 12.43
C PHE A 42 15.59 25.57 11.91
N PRO A 43 14.27 25.58 12.14
CA PRO A 43 13.42 24.51 11.63
C PRO A 43 13.46 24.36 10.10
N ASP A 44 13.66 23.12 9.64
CA ASP A 44 13.86 22.80 8.22
C ASP A 44 12.66 23.18 7.34
N TYR A 45 11.45 23.20 7.91
CA TYR A 45 10.23 23.58 7.21
C TYR A 45 10.19 25.04 6.72
N TYR A 46 11.12 25.89 7.16
CA TYR A 46 11.24 27.26 6.64
C TYR A 46 11.62 27.28 5.16
N VAL A 47 12.40 26.30 4.68
CA VAL A 47 12.71 26.15 3.26
C VAL A 47 11.43 25.85 2.46
N SER A 48 10.60 24.93 2.97
CA SER A 48 9.30 24.57 2.38
C SER A 48 8.33 25.75 2.35
N LEU A 49 8.27 26.55 3.41
CA LEU A 49 7.46 27.78 3.45
C LEU A 49 7.91 28.80 2.41
N CYS A 50 9.22 29.00 2.25
CA CYS A 50 9.77 29.91 1.24
C CYS A 50 9.48 29.43 -0.19
N LEU A 51 9.60 28.13 -0.44
CA LEU A 51 9.25 27.53 -1.73
C LEU A 51 7.75 27.70 -2.04
N PHE A 52 6.87 27.38 -1.09
CA PHE A 52 5.44 27.57 -1.24
C PHE A 52 5.09 29.03 -1.53
N GLY A 53 5.64 29.97 -0.74
CA GLY A 53 5.42 31.40 -0.93
C GLY A 53 5.87 31.88 -2.30
N LEU A 54 7.04 31.42 -2.78
CA LEU A 54 7.55 31.75 -4.11
C LEU A 54 6.58 31.28 -5.20
N VAL A 55 6.16 30.02 -5.15
CA VAL A 55 5.25 29.45 -6.18
C VAL A 55 3.88 30.11 -6.12
N ALA A 56 3.33 30.32 -4.93
CA ALA A 56 1.99 30.86 -4.75
C ALA A 56 1.88 32.34 -5.15
N ILE A 57 2.97 33.11 -5.13
CA ILE A 57 3.00 34.52 -5.56
C ILE A 57 3.07 34.67 -7.09
N ILE A 58 3.44 33.62 -7.84
CA ILE A 58 3.60 33.67 -9.32
C ILE A 58 2.40 34.31 -10.05
N PRO A 59 1.13 33.98 -9.75
CA PRO A 59 -0.02 34.60 -10.41
C PRO A 59 -0.02 36.14 -10.28
N THR A 60 0.32 36.64 -9.10
CA THR A 60 0.45 38.09 -8.85
C THR A 60 1.59 38.70 -9.68
N VAL A 61 2.73 38.04 -9.75
CA VAL A 61 3.90 38.51 -10.53
C VAL A 61 3.57 38.56 -12.03
N ILE A 62 2.86 37.58 -12.56
CA ILE A 62 2.40 37.55 -13.96
C ILE A 62 1.46 38.73 -14.23
N ILE A 63 0.51 38.99 -13.34
CA ILE A 63 -0.46 40.09 -13.51
C ILE A 63 0.25 41.44 -13.48
N ILE A 64 1.09 41.69 -12.46
CA ILE A 64 1.81 42.95 -12.33
C ILE A 64 2.73 43.16 -13.53
N SER A 65 3.51 42.14 -13.92
CA SER A 65 4.39 42.27 -15.09
C SER A 65 3.60 42.52 -16.38
N TYR A 66 2.41 41.92 -16.52
CA TYR A 66 1.57 42.15 -17.69
C TYR A 66 0.93 43.53 -17.71
N PHE A 67 0.52 44.13 -16.60
CA PHE A 67 -0.10 45.46 -16.62
C PHE A 67 0.91 46.61 -16.51
N HIS A 68 1.96 46.42 -15.71
CA HIS A 68 2.95 47.44 -15.33
C HIS A 68 4.37 47.24 -15.92
N GLY A 69 4.59 46.22 -16.75
CA GLY A 69 5.91 45.96 -17.32
C GLY A 69 6.29 46.83 -18.53
N ALA A 70 5.36 47.65 -19.04
CA ALA A 70 5.59 48.58 -20.14
C ALA A 70 6.00 49.98 -19.63
N PRO A 71 6.86 50.74 -20.33
CA PRO A 71 7.19 52.11 -19.94
C PRO A 71 5.98 53.06 -20.11
N GLY A 72 5.58 53.76 -19.04
CA GLY A 72 4.47 54.72 -19.08
C GLY A 72 3.96 55.11 -17.70
N LYS A 73 2.93 55.97 -17.66
CA LYS A 73 2.12 56.13 -16.45
C LYS A 73 1.11 55.00 -16.42
N ASP A 74 1.14 54.22 -15.35
CA ASP A 74 0.25 53.08 -15.21
C ASP A 74 -0.90 53.37 -14.25
N GLU A 75 -2.10 52.96 -14.65
CA GLU A 75 -3.28 52.96 -13.80
C GLU A 75 -3.62 51.53 -13.38
N TRP A 76 -4.00 51.38 -12.11
CA TRP A 76 -4.43 50.09 -11.57
C TRP A 76 -5.76 49.66 -12.17
N THR A 77 -5.77 48.50 -12.81
CA THR A 77 -6.97 47.91 -13.41
C THR A 77 -7.86 47.24 -12.36
N ILE A 78 -9.12 47.00 -12.73
CA ILE A 78 -10.07 46.24 -11.89
C ILE A 78 -9.52 44.81 -11.64
N VAL A 79 -8.90 44.19 -12.65
CA VAL A 79 -8.33 42.84 -12.54
C VAL A 79 -7.27 42.78 -11.44
N GLU A 80 -6.38 43.77 -11.37
CA GLU A 80 -5.33 43.83 -10.35
C GLU A 80 -5.90 44.05 -8.95
N LYS A 81 -6.86 44.97 -8.83
CA LYS A 81 -7.54 45.27 -7.55
C LYS A 81 -8.36 44.10 -7.02
N THR A 82 -8.68 43.10 -7.84
CA THR A 82 -9.44 41.92 -7.43
C THR A 82 -8.54 40.69 -7.27
N ILE A 83 -7.76 40.33 -8.29
CA ILE A 83 -7.01 39.06 -8.29
C ILE A 83 -5.81 39.11 -7.34
N ILE A 84 -5.12 40.26 -7.22
CA ILE A 84 -3.97 40.36 -6.32
C ILE A 84 -4.39 40.15 -4.86
N PRO A 85 -5.42 40.85 -4.32
CA PRO A 85 -5.91 40.56 -2.98
C PRO A 85 -6.39 39.12 -2.79
N ILE A 86 -7.09 38.54 -3.78
CA ILE A 86 -7.53 37.13 -3.71
C ILE A 86 -6.33 36.19 -3.57
N ASN A 87 -5.27 36.39 -4.36
CA ASN A 87 -4.07 35.56 -4.27
C ASN A 87 -3.37 35.70 -2.92
N ILE A 88 -3.29 36.92 -2.37
CA ILE A 88 -2.73 37.16 -1.03
C ILE A 88 -3.58 36.47 0.06
N ILE A 89 -4.92 36.56 -0.03
CA ILE A 89 -5.81 35.86 0.90
C ILE A 89 -5.61 34.34 0.79
N PHE A 90 -5.51 33.79 -0.42
CA PHE A 90 -5.25 32.37 -0.64
C PHE A 90 -3.94 31.92 0.03
N ILE A 91 -2.86 32.70 -0.13
CA ILE A 91 -1.57 32.42 0.52
C ILE A 91 -1.73 32.43 2.04
N ILE A 92 -2.35 33.46 2.61
CA ILE A 92 -2.55 33.58 4.07
C ILE A 92 -3.38 32.42 4.61
N VAL A 93 -4.51 32.09 3.96
CA VAL A 93 -5.37 30.98 4.39
C VAL A 93 -4.61 29.66 4.31
N SER A 94 -3.86 29.41 3.23
CA SER A 94 -3.07 28.20 3.07
C SER A 94 -1.98 28.09 4.14
N LEU A 95 -1.30 29.19 4.46
CA LEU A 95 -0.31 29.23 5.54
C LEU A 95 -0.94 28.94 6.91
N LEU A 96 -2.09 29.55 7.21
CA LEU A 96 -2.82 29.34 8.47
C LEU A 96 -3.37 27.91 8.61
N VAL A 97 -3.92 27.35 7.53
CA VAL A 97 -4.39 25.96 7.49
C VAL A 97 -3.21 25.02 7.67
N GLY A 98 -2.14 25.18 6.89
CA GLY A 98 -0.96 24.33 7.02
C GLY A 98 -0.29 24.43 8.40
N TYR A 99 -0.34 25.60 9.06
CA TYR A 99 0.13 25.74 10.45
C TYR A 99 -0.80 25.04 11.44
N LYS A 100 -2.12 25.22 11.31
CA LYS A 100 -3.12 24.60 12.17
C LYS A 100 -3.08 23.07 12.13
N TYR A 101 -2.81 22.50 10.96
CA TYR A 101 -2.71 21.06 10.74
C TYR A 101 -1.26 20.56 10.70
N GLU A 102 -0.30 21.38 11.14
CA GLU A 102 1.13 21.05 11.26
C GLU A 102 1.79 20.51 9.96
N ILE A 103 1.15 20.70 8.80
CA ILE A 103 1.58 20.26 7.46
C ILE A 103 2.98 20.78 7.11
N TRP A 104 3.33 21.98 7.58
CA TRP A 104 4.65 22.54 7.33
C TRP A 104 5.73 21.77 8.10
N ILE A 105 5.45 21.38 9.34
CA ILE A 105 6.41 20.75 10.25
C ILE A 105 6.62 19.29 9.87
N TYR A 106 5.53 18.57 9.61
CA TYR A 106 5.55 17.12 9.42
C TYR A 106 5.32 16.67 7.97
N GLY A 107 5.03 17.62 7.05
CA GLY A 107 4.58 17.27 5.72
C GLY A 107 3.18 16.66 5.73
N PHE A 108 2.80 16.00 4.64
CA PHE A 108 1.73 15.01 4.71
C PHE A 108 2.36 13.75 5.30
N GLU A 109 2.28 13.60 6.62
CA GLU A 109 2.84 12.43 7.31
C GLU A 109 2.25 11.15 6.71
N GLU A 110 3.12 10.30 6.17
CA GLU A 110 2.83 8.88 6.08
C GLU A 110 3.11 8.32 7.48
N GLU A 111 2.16 8.42 8.40
CA GLU A 111 2.27 7.78 9.71
C GLU A 111 2.60 6.30 9.50
N THR A 112 3.81 5.88 9.85
CA THR A 112 4.17 4.47 9.92
C THR A 112 3.31 3.84 11.01
N ARG A 113 2.36 2.99 10.61
CA ARG A 113 1.39 2.37 11.50
C ARG A 113 2.04 1.23 12.27
N ASN A 114 2.11 1.33 13.60
CA ASN A 114 2.54 0.22 14.46
C ASN A 114 1.33 -0.64 14.83
N TYR A 115 1.53 -1.96 14.95
CA TYR A 115 0.47 -2.93 15.18
C TYR A 115 0.68 -3.71 16.47
N ILE A 116 -0.44 -4.03 17.14
CA ILE A 116 -0.47 -5.07 18.17
C ILE A 116 -1.39 -6.18 17.76
N ILE A 117 -0.84 -7.39 17.72
CA ILE A 117 -1.57 -8.62 17.39
C ILE A 117 -1.78 -9.42 18.67
N HIS A 118 -3.04 -9.70 18.96
CA HIS A 118 -3.46 -10.53 20.08
C HIS A 118 -4.02 -11.85 19.56
N LEU A 119 -3.40 -12.98 19.89
CA LEU A 119 -3.99 -14.29 19.66
C LEU A 119 -4.82 -14.70 20.87
N SER A 120 -6.07 -15.10 20.63
CA SER A 120 -7.01 -15.49 21.67
C SER A 120 -7.66 -16.84 21.34
N SER A 121 -8.05 -17.56 22.39
CA SER A 121 -8.99 -18.69 22.30
C SER A 121 -10.04 -18.55 23.40
N ASN A 122 -10.59 -17.35 23.56
CA ASN A 122 -11.51 -17.04 24.64
C ASN A 122 -12.81 -17.87 24.53
N LYS A 123 -13.09 -18.70 25.55
CA LYS A 123 -14.31 -19.49 25.64
C LYS A 123 -15.60 -18.69 25.48
N GLU A 124 -15.64 -17.48 26.02
CA GLU A 124 -16.85 -16.64 26.04
C GLU A 124 -17.30 -16.27 24.62
N ASN A 125 -16.37 -16.28 23.66
CA ASN A 125 -16.65 -15.95 22.28
C ASN A 125 -17.13 -17.16 21.45
N ILE A 126 -16.99 -18.40 21.96
CA ILE A 126 -17.27 -19.62 21.19
C ILE A 126 -18.70 -19.66 20.64
N ASP A 127 -19.68 -19.22 21.44
CA ASP A 127 -21.08 -19.23 21.01
C ASP A 127 -21.36 -18.28 19.84
N SER A 128 -20.51 -17.27 19.61
CA SER A 128 -20.60 -16.34 18.48
C SER A 128 -20.27 -16.97 17.12
N TYR A 129 -19.78 -18.21 17.10
CA TYR A 129 -19.44 -18.97 15.89
C TYR A 129 -20.50 -20.02 15.51
N TYR A 130 -21.62 -20.07 16.23
CA TYR A 130 -22.77 -20.94 15.93
C TYR A 130 -24.04 -20.14 15.61
N GLY A 131 -24.92 -20.68 14.76
CA GLY A 131 -26.33 -20.26 14.62
C GLY A 131 -26.70 -19.57 13.29
N ASP A 132 -27.98 -19.22 13.12
CA ASP A 132 -28.58 -18.73 11.85
C ASP A 132 -27.94 -17.44 11.28
N TYR A 133 -27.33 -16.62 12.13
CA TYR A 133 -26.64 -15.38 11.74
C TYR A 133 -25.15 -15.60 11.45
N SER A 134 -24.60 -16.77 11.77
CA SER A 134 -23.20 -17.11 11.61
C SER A 134 -23.13 -18.38 10.77
N GLU A 135 -22.87 -18.26 9.47
CA GLU A 135 -22.85 -19.44 8.61
C GLU A 135 -21.67 -20.41 8.89
N TYR A 136 -20.91 -20.20 9.97
CA TYR A 136 -19.56 -20.71 10.13
C TYR A 136 -19.51 -22.19 10.47
N PHE A 137 -20.16 -22.58 11.56
CA PHE A 137 -20.24 -23.96 11.98
C PHE A 137 -21.65 -24.26 12.50
N ASP A 138 -22.15 -25.43 12.15
CA ASP A 138 -23.45 -25.91 12.61
C ASP A 138 -23.30 -26.54 14.00
N LYS A 139 -24.05 -26.01 14.98
CA LYS A 139 -24.02 -26.44 16.39
C LYS A 139 -24.45 -27.88 16.58
N GLU A 140 -25.19 -28.47 15.65
CA GLU A 140 -25.61 -29.87 15.69
C GLU A 140 -24.54 -30.84 15.19
N THR A 141 -23.65 -30.39 14.30
CA THR A 141 -22.64 -31.23 13.66
C THR A 141 -21.22 -30.94 14.12
N HIS A 142 -20.94 -29.75 14.64
CA HIS A 142 -19.61 -29.29 15.01
C HIS A 142 -19.50 -29.01 16.52
N LEU A 143 -18.31 -29.25 17.05
CA LEU A 143 -17.91 -28.91 18.41
C LEU A 143 -16.63 -28.08 18.36
N ILE A 144 -16.75 -26.81 18.72
CA ILE A 144 -15.67 -25.83 18.87
C ILE A 144 -15.13 -25.88 20.29
N LEU A 145 -13.81 -25.99 20.42
CA LEU A 145 -13.09 -26.05 21.70
C LEU A 145 -11.91 -25.07 21.71
N GLU A 146 -11.55 -24.62 22.90
CA GLU A 146 -10.39 -23.76 23.13
C GLU A 146 -9.09 -24.46 22.71
N VAL A 147 -8.11 -23.65 22.32
CA VAL A 147 -6.73 -24.07 22.10
C VAL A 147 -5.93 -23.85 23.38
N GLU A 148 -5.10 -24.82 23.73
CA GLU A 148 -4.23 -24.70 24.91
C GLU A 148 -3.20 -23.58 24.74
N GLU A 149 -2.94 -22.83 25.82
CA GLU A 149 -1.99 -21.70 25.85
C GLU A 149 -0.61 -22.01 25.24
N PRO A 150 0.05 -23.15 25.50
CA PRO A 150 1.36 -23.44 24.89
C PRO A 150 1.32 -23.47 23.35
N LEU A 151 0.19 -23.88 22.77
CA LEU A 151 0.01 -23.87 21.32
C LEU A 151 -0.26 -22.45 20.82
N LEU A 152 -1.09 -21.66 21.51
CA LEU A 152 -1.32 -20.25 21.18
C LEU A 152 -0.01 -19.44 21.21
N ASP A 153 0.81 -19.61 22.25
CA ASP A 153 2.11 -18.95 22.38
C ASP A 153 3.08 -19.35 21.26
N SER A 154 3.09 -20.63 20.90
CA SER A 154 3.88 -21.14 19.78
C SER A 154 3.44 -20.52 18.45
N LEU A 155 2.12 -20.42 18.21
CA LEU A 155 1.58 -19.79 17.00
C LEU A 155 1.91 -18.30 16.97
N GLN A 156 1.67 -17.58 18.07
CA GLN A 156 1.94 -16.15 18.20
C GLN A 156 3.41 -15.86 17.93
N THR A 157 4.33 -16.62 18.53
CA THR A 157 5.76 -16.42 18.32
C THR A 157 6.16 -16.57 16.85
N ASN A 158 5.67 -17.63 16.20
CA ASN A 158 6.01 -17.89 14.80
C ASN A 158 5.41 -16.86 13.84
N ILE A 159 4.14 -16.51 14.01
CA ILE A 159 3.43 -15.52 13.18
C ILE A 159 4.13 -14.16 13.30
N ILE A 160 4.45 -13.73 14.53
CA ILE A 160 5.06 -12.41 14.78
C ILE A 160 6.49 -12.35 14.30
N ALA A 161 7.26 -13.45 14.42
CA ALA A 161 8.60 -13.51 13.87
C ALA A 161 8.57 -13.34 12.33
N GLN A 162 7.66 -14.05 11.66
CA GLN A 162 7.53 -13.98 10.20
C GLN A 162 7.03 -12.60 9.73
N LEU A 163 6.04 -12.01 10.41
CA LEU A 163 5.57 -10.66 10.11
C LEU A 163 6.67 -9.60 10.34
N ASN A 164 7.43 -9.69 11.44
CA ASN A 164 8.53 -8.76 11.65
C ASN A 164 9.62 -8.93 10.59
N GLU A 165 9.92 -10.14 10.14
CA GLU A 165 10.83 -10.34 9.00
C GLU A 165 10.34 -9.63 7.74
N ASP A 166 9.03 -9.69 7.45
CA ASP A 166 8.41 -9.04 6.29
C ASP A 166 8.39 -7.51 6.38
N TYR A 167 8.20 -6.95 7.59
CA TYR A 167 7.92 -5.50 7.78
C TYR A 167 9.03 -4.67 8.45
N PHE A 168 10.08 -5.29 9.01
CA PHE A 168 11.14 -4.58 9.74
C PHE A 168 11.78 -3.43 8.95
N SER A 169 11.91 -3.58 7.63
CA SER A 169 12.48 -2.58 6.72
C SER A 169 11.65 -1.29 6.59
N TYR A 170 10.37 -1.33 6.94
CA TYR A 170 9.43 -0.22 6.78
C TYR A 170 9.31 0.66 8.01
N GLY A 171 10.04 0.35 9.09
CA GLY A 171 9.84 1.00 10.37
C GLY A 171 8.47 0.69 11.00
N ILE A 172 7.75 -0.29 10.46
CA ILE A 172 6.50 -0.81 11.02
C ILE A 172 6.87 -1.77 12.16
N ILE A 173 6.50 -1.40 13.38
CA ILE A 173 6.69 -2.26 14.55
C ILE A 173 5.44 -3.13 14.72
N ILE A 174 5.64 -4.45 14.76
CA ILE A 174 4.57 -5.42 15.01
C ILE A 174 4.90 -6.16 16.31
N GLU A 175 4.14 -5.83 17.35
CA GLU A 175 4.26 -6.52 18.64
C GLU A 175 3.06 -7.42 18.91
N SER A 176 3.23 -8.27 19.91
CA SER A 176 2.16 -9.17 20.35
C SER A 176 2.00 -9.18 21.85
N THR A 177 0.82 -9.58 22.31
CA THR A 177 0.46 -9.64 23.73
C THR A 177 1.20 -10.79 24.45
N LYS A 178 2.49 -10.62 24.72
CA LYS A 178 3.31 -11.63 25.42
C LYS A 178 3.12 -11.59 26.94
N SER A 179 2.82 -10.42 27.48
CA SER A 179 2.53 -10.25 28.91
C SER A 179 1.15 -10.79 29.24
N GLN A 180 1.05 -11.68 30.23
CA GLN A 180 -0.23 -12.19 30.72
C GLN A 180 -1.17 -11.05 31.10
N LYS A 181 -0.64 -9.99 31.71
CA LYS A 181 -1.40 -8.80 32.09
C LYS A 181 -2.08 -8.14 30.88
N ILE A 182 -1.39 -8.06 29.74
CA ILE A 182 -1.93 -7.48 28.50
C ILE A 182 -2.95 -8.43 27.87
N LYS A 183 -2.64 -9.73 27.80
CA LYS A 183 -3.57 -10.76 27.33
C LYS A 183 -4.89 -10.71 28.10
N ASP A 184 -4.83 -10.64 29.43
CA ASP A 184 -6.02 -10.60 30.28
C ASP A 184 -6.89 -9.36 30.02
N ILE A 185 -6.29 -8.23 29.66
CA ILE A 185 -7.02 -7.00 29.31
C ILE A 185 -7.61 -7.10 27.92
N PHE A 186 -6.89 -7.66 26.95
CA PHE A 186 -7.40 -7.92 25.61
C PHE A 186 -8.57 -8.92 25.63
N ASN A 187 -8.50 -9.98 26.43
CA ASN A 187 -9.58 -10.94 26.58
C ASN A 187 -10.85 -10.37 27.25
N GLN A 188 -10.74 -9.20 27.91
CA GLN A 188 -11.92 -8.46 28.39
C GLN A 188 -12.57 -7.64 27.28
N LEU A 189 -11.91 -7.47 26.13
CA LEU A 189 -12.53 -6.79 25.01
C LEU A 189 -13.71 -7.63 24.51
N PRO A 190 -14.83 -6.96 24.25
CA PRO A 190 -15.95 -7.62 23.66
C PRO A 190 -15.64 -8.19 22.28
N HIS A 191 -16.20 -9.36 21.98
CA HIS A 191 -16.24 -9.83 20.59
C HIS A 191 -17.03 -8.83 19.74
N TYR A 192 -16.55 -8.49 18.54
CA TYR A 192 -17.18 -7.46 17.69
C TYR A 192 -18.66 -7.73 17.35
N ARG A 193 -19.10 -8.99 17.41
CA ARG A 193 -20.50 -9.39 17.17
C ARG A 193 -21.43 -9.28 18.37
N SER A 194 -20.91 -9.17 19.58
CA SER A 194 -21.77 -9.04 20.75
C SER A 194 -22.18 -7.58 20.99
N SER A 195 -23.25 -7.36 21.77
CA SER A 195 -23.69 -6.02 22.17
C SER A 195 -23.05 -5.63 23.50
N HIS A 196 -22.60 -4.38 23.65
CA HIS A 196 -21.85 -3.96 24.83
C HIS A 196 -22.17 -2.54 25.29
N ASN A 197 -21.92 -2.30 26.58
CA ASN A 197 -22.03 -0.98 27.19
C ASN A 197 -20.80 -0.11 26.83
N PRO A 198 -20.99 1.05 26.17
CA PRO A 198 -19.90 1.95 25.76
C PRO A 198 -18.99 2.41 26.90
N ASP A 199 -19.53 2.64 28.11
CA ASP A 199 -18.76 3.17 29.25
C ASP A 199 -17.77 2.12 29.80
N SER A 200 -18.20 0.85 29.82
CA SER A 200 -17.35 -0.26 30.25
C SER A 200 -16.20 -0.47 29.27
N LEU A 201 -16.50 -0.41 27.97
CA LEU A 201 -15.51 -0.54 26.90
C LEU A 201 -14.45 0.56 26.98
N LEU A 202 -14.85 1.81 27.17
CA LEU A 202 -13.92 2.94 27.29
C LEU A 202 -12.93 2.76 28.45
N LYS A 203 -13.36 2.18 29.57
CA LYS A 203 -12.49 1.90 30.72
C LYS A 203 -11.43 0.84 30.39
N ILE A 204 -11.82 -0.21 29.66
CA ILE A 204 -10.91 -1.28 29.20
C ILE A 204 -9.89 -0.70 28.22
N ILE A 205 -10.34 0.09 27.23
CA ILE A 205 -9.48 0.73 26.23
C ILE A 205 -8.43 1.63 26.89
N LYS A 206 -8.83 2.49 27.84
CA LYS A 206 -7.88 3.37 28.54
C LYS A 206 -6.81 2.59 29.30
N LYS A 207 -7.21 1.49 29.95
CA LYS A 207 -6.28 0.60 30.64
C LYS A 207 -5.33 -0.04 29.64
N LEU A 208 -5.85 -0.50 28.50
CA LEU A 208 -5.08 -1.18 27.48
C LEU A 208 -4.03 -0.27 26.82
N LYS A 209 -4.42 0.94 26.40
CA LYS A 209 -3.50 1.96 25.85
C LYS A 209 -2.30 2.20 26.77
N ARG A 210 -2.54 2.37 28.07
CA ARG A 210 -1.49 2.59 29.06
C ARG A 210 -0.52 1.40 29.16
N GLU A 211 -1.04 0.18 29.28
CA GLU A 211 -0.22 -1.02 29.44
C GLU A 211 0.61 -1.33 28.18
N ILE A 212 0.06 -1.04 27.01
CA ILE A 212 0.79 -1.11 25.73
C ILE A 212 1.98 -0.17 25.76
N TYR A 213 1.75 1.11 26.06
CA TYR A 213 2.82 2.11 26.09
C TYR A 213 3.90 1.76 27.12
N GLU A 214 3.50 1.35 28.34
CA GLU A 214 4.43 0.93 29.39
C GLU A 214 5.27 -0.30 29.00
N SER A 215 4.72 -1.21 28.20
CA SER A 215 5.39 -2.48 27.85
C SER A 215 6.27 -2.38 26.61
N TYR A 216 5.87 -1.58 25.62
CA TYR A 216 6.52 -1.55 24.31
C TYR A 216 7.07 -0.18 23.92
N ASN A 217 6.83 0.86 24.73
CA ASN A 217 7.28 2.23 24.48
C ASN A 217 6.80 2.81 23.13
N PHE A 218 5.60 2.44 22.68
CA PHE A 218 4.90 3.09 21.57
C PHE A 218 3.39 3.14 21.80
N GLU A 219 2.74 4.11 21.16
CA GLU A 219 1.29 4.16 21.06
C GLU A 219 0.85 3.53 19.73
N THR A 220 -0.29 2.85 19.75
CA THR A 220 -0.90 2.32 18.54
C THR A 220 -2.41 2.48 18.58
N GLU A 221 -2.96 2.83 17.42
CA GLU A 221 -4.38 2.80 17.15
C GLU A 221 -4.80 1.54 16.39
N HIS A 222 -3.85 0.69 15.98
CA HIS A 222 -4.11 -0.50 15.16
C HIS A 222 -3.92 -1.78 15.98
N GLN A 223 -5.03 -2.45 16.25
CA GLN A 223 -5.05 -3.74 16.94
C GLN A 223 -5.63 -4.81 16.01
N ILE A 224 -5.08 -6.01 16.11
CA ILE A 224 -5.58 -7.17 15.38
C ILE A 224 -5.82 -8.27 16.40
N ILE A 225 -7.04 -8.79 16.44
CA ILE A 225 -7.42 -9.91 17.31
C ILE A 225 -7.59 -11.14 16.43
N VAL A 226 -6.79 -12.17 16.69
CA VAL A 226 -6.83 -13.44 15.97
C VAL A 226 -7.39 -14.49 16.91
N SER A 227 -8.65 -14.83 16.72
CA SER A 227 -9.33 -15.85 17.52
C SER A 227 -9.13 -17.22 16.88
N ILE A 228 -8.55 -18.17 17.62
CA ILE A 228 -8.20 -19.51 17.12
C ILE A 228 -8.87 -20.57 17.98
N TYR A 229 -9.53 -21.54 17.35
CA TYR A 229 -10.18 -22.64 18.06
C TYR A 229 -10.01 -23.98 17.32
N GLN A 230 -10.24 -25.08 18.06
CA GLN A 230 -10.29 -26.43 17.51
C GLN A 230 -11.72 -26.77 17.09
N VAL A 231 -11.88 -27.40 15.92
CA VAL A 231 -13.18 -27.90 15.45
C VAL A 231 -13.16 -29.42 15.45
N HIS A 232 -14.16 -30.02 16.08
CA HIS A 232 -14.38 -31.46 16.15
C HIS A 232 -15.72 -31.83 15.53
N ASP A 233 -15.83 -33.06 15.01
CA ASP A 233 -17.14 -33.60 14.65
C ASP A 233 -17.89 -33.93 15.95
N LYS A 234 -19.07 -33.32 16.14
CA LYS A 234 -19.87 -33.51 17.35
C LYS A 234 -20.42 -34.95 17.46
N ARG A 235 -20.61 -35.63 16.32
CA ARG A 235 -21.07 -37.03 16.23
C ARG A 235 -19.96 -38.02 16.62
N ASN A 236 -18.70 -37.62 16.51
CA ASN A 236 -17.56 -38.38 17.04
C ASN A 236 -16.48 -37.44 17.57
N LYS A 237 -16.55 -37.12 18.87
CA LYS A 237 -15.66 -36.14 19.52
C LYS A 237 -14.16 -36.45 19.41
N ASN A 238 -13.79 -37.70 19.12
CA ASN A 238 -12.41 -38.10 18.91
C ASN A 238 -11.86 -37.69 17.53
N VAL A 239 -12.72 -37.23 16.62
CA VAL A 239 -12.33 -36.76 15.29
C VAL A 239 -12.22 -35.24 15.33
N ARG A 240 -10.99 -34.74 15.39
CA ARG A 240 -10.70 -33.32 15.16
C ARG A 240 -10.69 -33.06 13.65
N LEU A 241 -11.52 -32.13 13.21
CA LEU A 241 -11.60 -31.69 11.82
C LEU A 241 -10.44 -30.75 11.47
N GLY A 242 -10.03 -29.90 12.42
CA GLY A 242 -8.82 -29.09 12.33
C GLY A 242 -8.89 -27.86 13.24
N TYR A 243 -8.14 -26.82 12.90
CA TYR A 243 -8.18 -25.51 13.55
C TYR A 243 -8.85 -24.48 12.64
N PHE A 244 -9.63 -23.56 13.19
CA PHE A 244 -10.11 -22.40 12.43
C PHE A 244 -9.60 -21.11 13.07
N CYS A 245 -9.60 -20.03 12.28
CA CYS A 245 -9.29 -18.69 12.75
C CYS A 245 -10.32 -17.65 12.28
N ASP A 246 -10.62 -16.69 13.16
CA ASP A 246 -11.34 -15.46 12.86
C ASP A 246 -10.41 -14.27 13.16
N ILE A 247 -10.28 -13.34 12.22
CA ILE A 247 -9.37 -12.20 12.34
C ILE A 247 -10.19 -10.93 12.39
N GLU A 248 -10.17 -10.24 13.52
CA GLU A 248 -10.78 -8.94 13.75
C GLU A 248 -9.72 -7.84 13.62
N PHE A 249 -10.00 -6.83 12.81
CA PHE A 249 -9.19 -5.64 12.65
C PHE A 249 -9.85 -4.46 13.34
N ASN A 250 -9.10 -3.83 14.22
CA ASN A 250 -9.56 -2.71 15.03
C ASN A 250 -8.67 -1.49 14.77
N ASP A 251 -9.31 -0.38 14.40
CA ASP A 251 -8.69 0.93 14.36
C ASP A 251 -9.29 1.79 15.47
N ASN A 252 -8.45 2.49 16.21
CA ASN A 252 -8.86 3.26 17.37
C ASN A 252 -9.65 2.44 18.41
N PHE A 253 -9.28 1.17 18.57
CA PHE A 253 -9.99 0.21 19.45
C PHE A 253 -11.47 0.04 19.08
N GLN A 254 -11.82 0.28 17.82
CA GLN A 254 -13.14 0.04 17.26
C GLN A 254 -13.01 -0.94 16.09
N HIS A 255 -13.94 -1.90 16.05
CA HIS A 255 -14.03 -2.84 14.94
C HIS A 255 -14.24 -2.10 13.61
N THR A 256 -13.34 -2.35 12.66
CA THR A 256 -13.45 -1.81 11.31
C THR A 256 -13.80 -2.89 10.30
N SER A 257 -13.18 -4.06 10.40
CA SER A 257 -13.39 -5.17 9.48
C SER A 257 -12.97 -6.50 10.10
N ASP A 258 -13.47 -7.58 9.53
CA ASP A 258 -13.14 -8.94 9.89
C ASP A 258 -12.80 -9.79 8.65
N LEU A 259 -11.97 -10.82 8.85
CA LEU A 259 -11.66 -11.84 7.85
C LEU A 259 -11.86 -13.23 8.44
N PHE A 260 -12.79 -13.97 7.83
CA PHE A 260 -13.17 -15.31 8.28
C PHE A 260 -13.12 -16.35 7.14
N SER A 261 -12.79 -17.61 7.44
CA SER A 261 -13.05 -18.77 6.57
C SER A 261 -13.59 -19.96 7.35
N LYS A 262 -14.51 -20.74 6.74
CA LYS A 262 -15.06 -21.99 7.32
C LYS A 262 -14.05 -23.14 7.25
N ASP A 263 -12.94 -22.92 6.56
CA ASP A 263 -11.90 -23.92 6.40
C ASP A 263 -11.31 -24.31 7.76
N THR A 264 -11.00 -25.58 7.88
CA THR A 264 -10.22 -26.12 8.99
C THR A 264 -8.84 -26.46 8.50
N TYR A 265 -7.82 -25.92 9.15
CA TYR A 265 -6.42 -26.07 8.80
C TYR A 265 -5.73 -27.06 9.72
N ASP A 266 -4.66 -27.69 9.24
CA ASP A 266 -3.66 -28.26 10.13
C ASP A 266 -2.81 -27.14 10.77
N LYS A 267 -1.92 -27.48 11.71
CA LYS A 267 -1.14 -26.46 12.43
C LYS A 267 -0.25 -25.63 11.48
N LYS A 268 0.35 -26.26 10.48
CA LYS A 268 1.31 -25.60 9.59
C LYS A 268 0.57 -24.69 8.62
N ASP A 269 -0.49 -25.21 8.01
CA ASP A 269 -1.32 -24.47 7.06
C ASP A 269 -2.03 -23.29 7.75
N LEU A 270 -2.36 -23.42 9.05
CA LEU A 270 -2.92 -22.32 9.84
C LEU A 270 -1.96 -21.12 9.96
N ILE A 271 -0.66 -21.37 10.19
CA ILE A 271 0.33 -20.29 10.28
C ILE A 271 0.44 -19.57 8.94
N GLU A 272 0.57 -20.33 7.85
CA GLU A 272 0.67 -19.78 6.49
C GLU A 272 -0.58 -18.96 6.14
N ALA A 273 -1.78 -19.46 6.48
CA ALA A 273 -3.04 -18.77 6.26
C ALA A 273 -3.16 -17.46 7.07
N ILE A 274 -2.81 -17.48 8.35
CA ILE A 274 -2.86 -16.28 9.20
C ILE A 274 -1.84 -15.25 8.72
N VAL A 275 -0.57 -15.65 8.51
CA VAL A 275 0.48 -14.73 8.06
C VAL A 275 0.12 -14.11 6.71
N GLY A 276 -0.35 -14.90 5.75
CA GLY A 276 -0.76 -14.39 4.44
C GLY A 276 -1.84 -13.30 4.54
N LYS A 277 -2.89 -13.54 5.34
CA LYS A 277 -3.97 -12.58 5.57
C LYS A 277 -3.48 -11.31 6.27
N LEU A 278 -2.72 -11.47 7.36
CA LEU A 278 -2.21 -10.33 8.14
C LEU A 278 -1.22 -9.51 7.33
N SER A 279 -0.28 -10.14 6.62
CA SER A 279 0.65 -9.45 5.73
C SER A 279 -0.11 -8.64 4.69
N SER A 280 -1.08 -9.22 3.97
CA SER A 280 -1.84 -8.47 2.96
C SER A 280 -2.54 -7.23 3.54
N THR A 281 -3.15 -7.34 4.73
CA THR A 281 -3.87 -6.22 5.35
C THR A 281 -2.91 -5.16 5.90
N ILE A 282 -1.86 -5.55 6.63
CA ILE A 282 -0.86 -4.63 7.17
C ILE A 282 -0.19 -3.86 6.02
N TYR A 283 0.16 -4.57 4.94
CA TYR A 283 0.68 -3.95 3.73
C TYR A 283 -0.29 -2.91 3.18
N SER A 284 -1.54 -3.31 2.92
CA SER A 284 -2.55 -2.40 2.36
C SER A 284 -2.78 -1.16 3.23
N ASN A 285 -2.81 -1.32 4.55
CA ASN A 285 -3.14 -0.24 5.48
C ASN A 285 -1.96 0.70 5.76
N SER A 286 -0.73 0.18 5.80
CA SER A 286 0.46 0.95 6.20
C SER A 286 1.25 1.47 5.00
N ILE A 287 1.33 0.65 3.95
CA ILE A 287 2.15 0.89 2.76
C ILE A 287 1.24 1.24 1.58
N GLY A 288 0.07 0.61 1.47
CA GLY A 288 -0.88 0.80 0.36
C GLY A 288 -0.30 0.37 -0.99
N ASP A 289 -0.78 0.95 -2.08
CA ASP A 289 -0.27 0.68 -3.44
C ASP A 289 1.13 1.28 -3.73
N LYS A 290 1.89 1.65 -2.68
CA LYS A 290 3.18 2.30 -2.83
C LYS A 290 4.12 1.41 -3.62
N ASN A 291 4.48 1.94 -4.78
CA ASN A 291 5.48 1.38 -5.64
C ASN A 291 6.85 1.69 -5.06
N ILE A 292 7.62 0.68 -4.66
CA ILE A 292 8.94 0.93 -4.08
C ILE A 292 9.93 1.42 -5.15
N GLY A 293 9.72 1.02 -6.40
CA GLY A 293 10.66 1.33 -7.48
C GLY A 293 10.24 0.77 -8.83
N ARG A 294 11.16 0.78 -9.79
CA ARG A 294 10.95 0.12 -11.09
C ARG A 294 12.23 -0.54 -11.57
N ILE A 295 12.09 -1.60 -12.35
CA ILE A 295 13.22 -2.16 -13.08
C ILE A 295 13.72 -1.11 -14.08
N ILE A 296 14.97 -0.70 -13.92
CA ILE A 296 15.63 0.24 -14.82
C ILE A 296 16.53 -0.47 -15.83
N GLU A 297 16.99 -1.69 -15.50
CA GLU A 297 17.89 -2.48 -16.33
C GLU A 297 17.74 -3.97 -16.02
N ILE A 298 17.80 -4.81 -17.06
CA ILE A 298 17.91 -6.27 -16.93
C ILE A 298 19.38 -6.60 -17.19
N LEU A 299 20.11 -7.02 -16.15
CA LEU A 299 21.55 -7.26 -16.18
C LEU A 299 21.86 -8.61 -16.81
N GLU A 300 21.13 -9.65 -16.39
CA GLU A 300 21.17 -11.01 -16.90
C GLU A 300 19.75 -11.61 -16.90
N GLN A 301 19.60 -12.88 -17.30
CA GLN A 301 18.28 -13.51 -17.45
C GLN A 301 17.44 -13.47 -16.15
N ASP A 302 18.07 -13.57 -14.99
CA ASP A 302 17.44 -13.57 -13.66
C ASP A 302 17.94 -12.43 -12.77
N LEU A 303 18.75 -11.49 -13.27
CA LEU A 303 19.29 -10.37 -12.49
C LEU A 303 18.77 -9.04 -13.01
N VAL A 304 18.18 -8.26 -12.12
CA VAL A 304 17.61 -6.94 -12.44
C VAL A 304 18.20 -5.85 -11.57
N LYS A 305 18.35 -4.67 -12.16
CA LYS A 305 18.64 -3.43 -11.45
C LYS A 305 17.36 -2.64 -11.30
N ILE A 306 17.10 -2.19 -10.08
CA ILE A 306 15.87 -1.48 -9.72
C ILE A 306 16.26 -0.09 -9.20
N GLY A 307 15.62 0.94 -9.76
CA GLY A 307 15.66 2.29 -9.20
C GLY A 307 14.50 2.47 -8.22
N PHE A 308 14.77 2.98 -7.03
CA PHE A 308 13.79 3.05 -5.93
C PHE A 308 13.86 4.39 -5.18
N ASN A 309 12.81 4.72 -4.41
CA ASN A 309 12.81 5.91 -3.57
C ASN A 309 13.75 5.69 -2.36
N ASN A 310 14.81 6.50 -2.25
CA ASN A 310 15.85 6.36 -1.21
C ASN A 310 15.36 6.69 0.21
N GLU A 311 14.13 7.14 0.37
CA GLU A 311 13.45 7.27 1.67
C GLU A 311 13.08 5.90 2.28
N LEU A 312 13.00 4.84 1.46
CA LEU A 312 12.71 3.47 1.93
C LEU A 312 14.00 2.75 2.35
N THR A 313 14.04 2.17 3.55
CA THR A 313 15.20 1.40 4.01
C THR A 313 15.12 -0.04 3.48
N LEU A 314 15.70 -0.30 2.30
CA LEU A 314 15.75 -1.65 1.72
C LEU A 314 17.04 -2.38 2.13
N ARG A 315 16.95 -3.70 2.33
CA ARG A 315 18.07 -4.53 2.78
C ARG A 315 18.24 -5.77 1.92
N LYS A 316 19.49 -6.22 1.82
CA LYS A 316 19.82 -7.52 1.25
C LYS A 316 19.00 -8.64 1.91
N GLY A 317 18.51 -9.56 1.09
CA GLY A 317 17.72 -10.72 1.52
C GLY A 317 16.20 -10.52 1.47
N MET A 318 15.72 -9.27 1.42
CA MET A 318 14.29 -8.99 1.32
C MET A 318 13.69 -9.53 0.03
N THR A 319 12.43 -9.97 0.11
CA THR A 319 11.65 -10.39 -1.04
C THR A 319 10.83 -9.25 -1.61
N LEU A 320 10.95 -9.04 -2.91
CA LEU A 320 10.13 -8.13 -3.70
C LEU A 320 9.26 -8.92 -4.67
N VAL A 321 8.15 -8.34 -5.10
CA VAL A 321 7.21 -8.91 -6.06
C VAL A 321 6.83 -7.90 -7.13
N SER A 322 6.53 -8.38 -8.33
CA SER A 322 6.02 -7.56 -9.42
C SER A 322 4.85 -8.26 -10.12
N PRO A 323 3.60 -7.80 -9.92
CA PRO A 323 2.47 -8.29 -10.69
C PRO A 323 2.44 -7.69 -12.09
N ALA A 324 1.87 -8.45 -13.03
CA ALA A 324 1.63 -7.98 -14.38
C ALA A 324 0.65 -6.79 -14.36
N LYS A 325 1.07 -5.70 -15.01
CA LYS A 325 0.27 -4.49 -15.16
C LYS A 325 0.15 -4.13 -16.63
N TYR A 326 -1.09 -3.89 -17.05
CA TYR A 326 -1.44 -3.48 -18.41
C TYR A 326 -1.91 -2.04 -18.39
N TYR A 327 -1.03 -1.13 -18.80
CA TYR A 327 -1.34 0.29 -18.94
C TYR A 327 -2.02 0.53 -20.28
N TRP A 328 -3.35 0.51 -20.30
CA TRP A 328 -4.12 0.51 -21.55
C TRP A 328 -3.83 1.70 -22.47
N GLN A 329 -3.54 2.88 -21.89
CA GLN A 329 -3.19 4.09 -22.64
C GLN A 329 -1.70 4.20 -23.02
N LYS A 330 -0.91 3.16 -22.77
CA LYS A 330 0.53 3.10 -23.08
C LYS A 330 0.85 1.84 -23.89
N ASP A 331 1.25 0.78 -23.21
CA ASP A 331 1.77 -0.48 -23.78
C ASP A 331 0.94 -1.70 -23.34
N GLY A 332 -0.23 -1.48 -22.74
CA GLY A 332 -1.05 -2.54 -22.18
C GLY A 332 -1.58 -3.53 -23.22
N LEU A 333 -1.85 -3.08 -24.45
CA LEU A 333 -2.32 -3.96 -25.53
C LEU A 333 -1.20 -4.90 -25.98
N GLU A 334 -0.01 -4.36 -26.22
CA GLU A 334 1.19 -5.08 -26.65
C GLU A 334 1.60 -6.10 -25.59
N ARG A 335 1.67 -5.68 -24.32
CA ARG A 335 1.97 -6.58 -23.19
C ARG A 335 0.94 -7.71 -23.09
N ARG A 336 -0.34 -7.41 -23.30
CA ARG A 336 -1.41 -8.42 -23.21
C ARG A 336 -1.32 -9.46 -24.33
N ILE A 337 -0.95 -9.03 -25.53
CA ILE A 337 -0.71 -9.93 -26.66
C ILE A 337 0.50 -10.81 -26.38
N GLU A 338 1.62 -10.22 -25.98
CA GLU A 338 2.86 -10.94 -25.68
C GLU A 338 2.66 -11.99 -24.56
N ASP A 339 2.00 -11.61 -23.45
CA ASP A 339 1.75 -12.55 -22.35
C ASP A 339 0.88 -13.74 -22.79
N TYR A 340 -0.10 -13.52 -23.67
CA TYR A 340 -0.91 -14.61 -24.22
C TYR A 340 -0.06 -15.56 -25.08
N GLU A 341 0.79 -15.01 -25.95
CA GLU A 341 1.66 -15.80 -26.82
C GLU A 341 2.67 -16.64 -26.01
N LEU A 342 3.26 -16.05 -24.97
CA LEU A 342 4.14 -16.75 -24.04
C LEU A 342 3.42 -17.88 -23.30
N ALA A 343 2.21 -17.60 -22.81
CA ALA A 343 1.42 -18.63 -22.14
C ALA A 343 1.07 -19.79 -23.07
N MET A 344 0.67 -19.51 -24.32
CA MET A 344 0.34 -20.56 -25.28
C MET A 344 1.56 -21.38 -25.68
N ASP A 345 2.72 -20.75 -25.92
CA ASP A 345 3.96 -21.48 -26.20
C ASP A 345 4.34 -22.40 -25.02
N TYR A 346 4.23 -21.91 -23.78
CA TYR A 346 4.47 -22.72 -22.59
C TYR A 346 3.50 -23.88 -22.46
N ILE A 347 2.19 -23.63 -22.61
CA ILE A 347 1.14 -24.67 -22.49
C ILE A 347 1.30 -25.74 -23.57
N ASN A 348 1.62 -25.35 -24.80
CA ASN A 348 1.85 -26.29 -25.90
C ASN A 348 3.05 -27.22 -25.61
N ARG A 349 4.09 -26.71 -24.95
CA ARG A 349 5.24 -27.50 -24.51
C ARG A 349 4.99 -28.30 -23.23
N ASN A 350 4.01 -27.88 -22.43
CA ASN A 350 3.67 -28.48 -21.13
C ASN A 350 2.16 -28.78 -21.01
N PRO A 351 1.61 -29.76 -21.76
CA PRO A 351 0.16 -30.00 -21.81
C PRO A 351 -0.46 -30.35 -20.45
N MET A 352 0.32 -30.94 -19.53
CA MET A 352 -0.13 -31.27 -18.18
C MET A 352 -0.44 -30.04 -17.32
N PHE A 353 0.04 -28.85 -17.70
CA PHE A 353 -0.20 -27.61 -16.96
C PHE A 353 -1.69 -27.33 -16.74
N LEU A 354 -2.54 -27.62 -17.73
CA LEU A 354 -3.99 -27.41 -17.65
C LEU A 354 -4.76 -28.56 -16.97
N LEU A 355 -4.08 -29.67 -16.66
CA LEU A 355 -4.70 -30.90 -16.17
C LEU A 355 -4.40 -31.21 -14.70
N GLN A 356 -3.48 -30.46 -14.08
CA GLN A 356 -3.06 -30.65 -12.70
C GLN A 356 -3.38 -29.41 -11.89
N ASP A 357 -3.63 -29.57 -10.59
CA ASP A 357 -3.74 -28.44 -9.67
C ASP A 357 -2.34 -27.92 -9.34
N ASP A 358 -2.21 -26.61 -9.19
CA ASP A 358 -0.99 -26.02 -8.65
C ASP A 358 -0.98 -26.24 -7.13
N LYS A 359 0.17 -26.65 -6.58
CA LYS A 359 0.31 -27.06 -5.17
C LYS A 359 -0.30 -26.05 -4.18
N ASN A 360 -0.15 -24.75 -4.45
CA ASN A 360 -0.68 -23.63 -3.67
C ASN A 360 -1.24 -22.54 -4.61
N GLY A 361 -1.91 -22.92 -5.70
CA GLY A 361 -2.29 -21.99 -6.77
C GLY A 361 -3.62 -22.35 -7.43
N ALA A 362 -3.70 -22.14 -8.74
CA ALA A 362 -4.92 -22.39 -9.49
C ALA A 362 -5.20 -23.89 -9.66
N THR A 363 -6.46 -24.26 -9.52
CA THR A 363 -6.97 -25.59 -9.87
C THR A 363 -6.90 -25.82 -11.37
N ALA A 364 -6.93 -27.09 -11.80
CA ALA A 364 -7.03 -27.45 -13.20
C ALA A 364 -8.29 -26.85 -13.87
N GLU A 365 -9.39 -26.71 -13.13
CA GLU A 365 -10.63 -26.09 -13.62
C GLU A 365 -10.45 -24.58 -13.84
N GLU A 366 -9.94 -23.84 -12.86
CA GLU A 366 -9.64 -22.40 -13.00
C GLU A 366 -8.65 -22.13 -14.12
N LYS A 367 -7.64 -22.99 -14.28
CA LYS A 367 -6.69 -22.91 -15.41
C LYS A 367 -7.38 -23.13 -16.75
N LYS A 368 -8.34 -24.05 -16.86
CA LYS A 368 -9.13 -24.23 -18.08
C LYS A 368 -10.05 -23.04 -18.35
N GLU A 369 -10.67 -22.45 -17.33
CA GLU A 369 -11.49 -21.25 -17.49
C GLU A 369 -10.67 -20.04 -17.95
N LEU A 370 -9.41 -19.95 -17.51
CA LEU A 370 -8.52 -18.87 -17.90
C LEU A 370 -7.88 -19.09 -19.28
N TYR A 371 -7.25 -20.24 -19.50
CA TYR A 371 -6.39 -20.53 -20.67
C TYR A 371 -7.04 -21.40 -21.75
N GLY A 372 -8.18 -22.02 -21.46
CA GLY A 372 -8.84 -22.93 -22.40
C GLY A 372 -9.27 -22.25 -23.69
N ASP A 373 -9.80 -23.06 -24.62
CA ASP A 373 -10.20 -22.58 -25.95
C ASP A 373 -11.23 -21.45 -25.89
N ASP A 374 -12.15 -21.45 -24.94
CA ASP A 374 -13.11 -20.36 -24.71
C ASP A 374 -12.76 -19.51 -23.49
N GLY A 375 -11.53 -19.62 -23.02
CA GLY A 375 -11.05 -19.01 -21.79
C GLY A 375 -10.94 -17.49 -21.85
N MET A 376 -10.97 -16.86 -20.67
CA MET A 376 -10.89 -15.40 -20.54
C MET A 376 -9.64 -14.83 -21.20
N PHE A 377 -8.49 -15.51 -21.11
CA PHE A 377 -7.23 -14.99 -21.62
C PHE A 377 -7.20 -14.93 -23.15
N ARG A 378 -7.79 -15.92 -23.83
CA ARG A 378 -7.96 -15.90 -25.30
C ARG A 378 -8.90 -14.80 -25.75
N LYS A 379 -10.01 -14.60 -25.02
CA LYS A 379 -10.97 -13.52 -25.34
C LYS A 379 -10.29 -12.14 -25.27
N ASP A 380 -9.49 -11.91 -24.23
CA ASP A 380 -8.71 -10.68 -24.10
C ASP A 380 -7.63 -10.53 -25.18
N TYR A 381 -6.96 -11.62 -25.56
CA TYR A 381 -6.01 -11.61 -26.68
C TYR A 381 -6.67 -11.19 -28.00
N LEU A 382 -7.79 -11.81 -28.38
CA LEU A 382 -8.53 -11.49 -29.60
C LEU A 382 -9.04 -10.05 -29.59
N TRP A 383 -9.50 -9.57 -28.43
CA TRP A 383 -9.87 -8.17 -28.24
C TRP A 383 -8.66 -7.24 -28.44
N ALA A 384 -7.51 -7.55 -27.86
CA ALA A 384 -6.31 -6.74 -27.97
C ALA A 384 -5.80 -6.68 -29.42
N LEU A 385 -5.76 -7.82 -30.14
CA LEU A 385 -5.43 -7.86 -31.57
C LEU A 385 -6.38 -6.99 -32.41
N LYS A 386 -7.68 -7.06 -32.16
CA LYS A 386 -8.67 -6.23 -32.85
C LYS A 386 -8.39 -4.75 -32.63
N LYS A 387 -8.09 -4.33 -31.39
CA LYS A 387 -7.75 -2.94 -31.07
C LYS A 387 -6.45 -2.50 -31.74
N MET A 388 -5.43 -3.37 -31.76
CA MET A 388 -4.19 -3.14 -32.49
C MET A 388 -4.42 -2.92 -33.98
N SER A 389 -5.27 -3.75 -34.63
CA SER A 389 -5.62 -3.57 -36.04
C SER A 389 -6.37 -2.26 -36.34
N MET A 390 -7.00 -1.66 -35.33
CA MET A 390 -7.71 -0.38 -35.41
C MET A 390 -6.81 0.81 -35.03
N GLY A 391 -5.49 0.62 -35.03
CA GLY A 391 -4.50 1.67 -34.77
C GLY A 391 -4.06 1.77 -33.31
N GLY A 392 -4.20 0.70 -32.52
CA GLY A 392 -3.67 0.59 -31.15
C GLY A 392 -4.38 1.47 -30.11
N LYS A 393 -5.49 2.10 -30.48
CA LYS A 393 -6.24 2.98 -29.57
C LYS A 393 -7.30 2.18 -28.82
N THR A 394 -7.21 2.21 -27.49
CA THR A 394 -8.21 1.66 -26.59
C THR A 394 -8.94 2.78 -25.85
N ASP A 395 -10.25 2.58 -25.69
CA ASP A 395 -11.16 3.37 -24.88
C ASP A 395 -11.05 3.04 -23.39
N ARG A 396 -10.40 1.93 -23.03
CA ARG A 396 -10.14 1.56 -21.64
C ARG A 396 -9.15 2.54 -21.02
N GLN A 397 -9.60 3.29 -20.02
CA GLN A 397 -8.73 4.10 -19.18
C GLN A 397 -8.18 3.28 -18.00
N GLY A 398 -7.08 3.74 -17.41
CA GLY A 398 -6.50 3.12 -16.22
C GLY A 398 -5.57 1.94 -16.49
N VAL A 399 -5.45 1.08 -15.49
CA VAL A 399 -4.49 -0.03 -15.42
C VAL A 399 -5.24 -1.29 -15.01
N SER A 400 -5.01 -2.39 -15.72
CA SER A 400 -5.40 -3.71 -15.22
C SER A 400 -4.21 -4.33 -14.51
N ILE A 401 -4.42 -4.82 -13.29
CA ILE A 401 -3.42 -5.50 -12.47
C ILE A 401 -3.87 -6.95 -12.33
N TRP A 402 -2.96 -7.90 -12.55
CA TRP A 402 -3.22 -9.32 -12.43
C TRP A 402 -2.31 -9.89 -11.35
N ASN A 403 -2.85 -10.15 -10.16
CA ASN A 403 -2.11 -10.75 -9.05
C ASN A 403 -1.92 -12.26 -9.19
N THR A 404 -2.50 -12.88 -10.22
CA THR A 404 -2.26 -14.27 -10.61
C THR A 404 -1.14 -14.43 -11.64
N ILE A 405 -0.56 -13.31 -12.11
CA ILE A 405 0.54 -13.27 -13.08
C ILE A 405 1.60 -12.33 -12.50
N TYR A 406 2.63 -12.88 -11.88
CA TYR A 406 3.65 -12.13 -11.17
C TYR A 406 4.99 -12.89 -11.11
N TYR A 407 6.02 -12.20 -10.66
CA TYR A 407 7.29 -12.81 -10.31
C TYR A 407 7.81 -12.24 -9.01
N GLY A 408 8.55 -13.05 -8.27
CA GLY A 408 9.22 -12.67 -7.05
C GLY A 408 10.72 -12.65 -7.22
N MET A 409 11.35 -11.77 -6.45
CA MET A 409 12.79 -11.53 -6.53
C MET A 409 13.37 -11.26 -5.14
N GLN A 410 14.63 -11.61 -4.94
CA GLN A 410 15.34 -11.38 -3.70
C GLN A 410 16.42 -10.31 -3.88
N ILE A 411 16.47 -9.33 -2.98
CA ILE A 411 17.50 -8.28 -3.01
C ILE A 411 18.88 -8.92 -2.72
N LEU A 412 19.82 -8.70 -3.64
CA LEU A 412 21.21 -9.13 -3.48
C LEU A 412 22.11 -8.04 -2.91
N ASP A 413 21.86 -6.79 -3.31
CA ASP A 413 22.65 -5.63 -2.90
C ASP A 413 21.84 -4.33 -3.01
N VAL A 414 22.14 -3.34 -2.15
CA VAL A 414 21.43 -2.05 -2.08
C VAL A 414 22.43 -0.90 -2.03
N ASN A 415 22.30 0.03 -2.97
CA ASN A 415 22.98 1.32 -2.96
C ASN A 415 21.98 2.42 -2.60
N GLN A 416 21.86 2.69 -1.30
CA GLN A 416 20.90 3.64 -0.74
C GLN A 416 21.16 5.07 -1.22
N GLU A 417 22.43 5.49 -1.31
CA GLU A 417 22.82 6.84 -1.75
C GLU A 417 22.37 7.12 -3.18
N MET A 418 22.50 6.13 -4.06
CA MET A 418 22.08 6.26 -5.46
C MET A 418 20.60 5.91 -5.70
N GLY A 419 19.86 5.45 -4.69
CA GLY A 419 18.50 4.96 -4.85
C GLY A 419 18.41 3.79 -5.85
N THR A 420 19.39 2.88 -5.82
CA THR A 420 19.40 1.71 -6.72
C THR A 420 19.71 0.43 -5.97
N LEU A 421 19.17 -0.70 -6.44
CA LEU A 421 19.44 -2.02 -5.88
C LEU A 421 19.54 -3.06 -6.99
N VAL A 422 20.17 -4.19 -6.66
CA VAL A 422 20.23 -5.38 -7.53
C VAL A 422 19.44 -6.50 -6.88
N ALA A 423 18.55 -7.11 -7.64
CA ALA A 423 17.73 -8.24 -7.19
C ALA A 423 17.81 -9.41 -8.17
N LYS A 424 17.65 -10.61 -7.64
CA LYS A 424 17.58 -11.85 -8.39
C LYS A 424 16.15 -12.35 -8.47
N VAL A 425 15.63 -12.62 -9.66
CA VAL A 425 14.34 -13.27 -9.86
C VAL A 425 14.45 -14.72 -9.39
N THR A 426 13.60 -15.09 -8.45
CA THR A 426 13.68 -16.36 -7.72
C THR A 426 12.50 -17.27 -7.99
N TRP A 427 11.36 -16.72 -8.42
CA TRP A 427 10.21 -17.49 -8.91
C TRP A 427 9.33 -16.65 -9.84
N GLU A 428 8.58 -17.34 -10.68
CA GLU A 428 7.61 -16.80 -11.62
C GLU A 428 6.31 -17.58 -11.47
N TYR A 429 5.18 -16.88 -11.46
CA TYR A 429 3.87 -17.51 -11.40
C TYR A 429 2.88 -16.78 -12.33
N PRO A 430 2.40 -17.41 -13.41
CA PRO A 430 2.80 -18.74 -13.87
C PRO A 430 4.23 -18.79 -14.43
N PRO A 431 4.79 -19.97 -14.75
CA PRO A 431 6.19 -20.12 -15.19
C PRO A 431 6.56 -19.49 -16.53
N TRP A 432 5.62 -18.84 -17.22
CA TRP A 432 5.83 -18.16 -18.49
C TRP A 432 5.90 -16.64 -18.35
N VAL A 433 5.74 -16.12 -17.13
CA VAL A 433 5.74 -14.68 -16.86
C VAL A 433 7.07 -14.06 -17.28
N LYS A 434 6.98 -12.91 -17.95
CA LYS A 434 8.14 -12.18 -18.44
C LYS A 434 8.44 -10.94 -17.62
N VAL A 435 9.69 -10.85 -17.18
CA VAL A 435 10.31 -9.69 -16.51
C VAL A 435 10.58 -8.59 -17.53
N ARG A 436 10.17 -7.35 -17.24
CA ARG A 436 10.32 -6.22 -18.18
C ARG A 436 10.89 -4.97 -17.52
N ILE A 437 11.63 -4.18 -18.31
CA ILE A 437 12.01 -2.83 -17.92
C ILE A 437 10.74 -2.00 -17.69
N ASN A 438 10.79 -1.11 -16.69
CA ASN A 438 9.70 -0.29 -16.16
C ASN A 438 8.63 -1.02 -15.36
N ASP A 439 8.74 -2.34 -15.16
CA ASP A 439 7.85 -3.03 -14.25
C ASP A 439 7.97 -2.43 -12.85
N LYS A 440 6.81 -2.22 -12.24
CA LYS A 440 6.68 -1.66 -10.89
C LYS A 440 6.98 -2.76 -9.87
N ILE A 441 7.70 -2.37 -8.84
CA ILE A 441 8.18 -3.29 -7.82
C ILE A 441 7.48 -2.97 -6.51
N TYR A 442 7.13 -4.04 -5.79
CA TYR A 442 6.45 -4.02 -4.52
C TYR A 442 7.16 -4.97 -3.57
N ILE A 443 6.86 -4.90 -2.28
CA ILE A 443 7.34 -5.91 -1.34
C ILE A 443 6.31 -7.03 -1.27
N LYS A 444 6.79 -8.24 -0.97
CA LYS A 444 5.94 -9.39 -0.71
C LYS A 444 4.83 -9.05 0.30
N GLY A 445 3.62 -9.52 0.06
CA GLY A 445 2.40 -9.12 0.77
C GLY A 445 1.54 -8.12 -0.01
N ALA A 446 2.10 -7.41 -0.99
CA ALA A 446 1.35 -6.53 -1.88
C ALA A 446 0.37 -7.31 -2.77
N PHE A 447 -0.87 -6.82 -2.90
CA PHE A 447 -1.90 -7.43 -3.77
C PHE A 447 -2.23 -8.90 -3.45
N GLY A 448 -1.93 -9.36 -2.23
CA GLY A 448 -2.11 -10.75 -1.81
C GLY A 448 -1.08 -11.72 -2.41
N ILE A 449 0.12 -11.23 -2.74
CA ILE A 449 1.21 -11.97 -3.42
C ILE A 449 2.34 -12.35 -2.47
#